data_AF-A0A5E4DC30-F1
#
_entry.id   AF-A0A5E4DC30-F1
#
_cell.length_a   1.000
_cell.length_b   1.000
_cell.length_c   1.000
_cell.angle_alpha   90.00
_cell.angle_beta   90.00
_cell.angle_gamma   90.00
#
_symmetry.space_group_name_H-M   'P 1'
#
loop_
_entity.id
_entity.type
_entity.pdbx_description
1 polymer ?
#
loop_
_entity_poly.entity_id
_entity_poly.type
_entity_poly.pdbx_seq_one_letter_code
_entity_poly.pdbx_strand_id
1 'polypeptide(L)' 'QYMVLVPSLLHSGTSEKACVLLSNLNETVTVSVSLEALRENRSLFTDLVAQKDLFHCISFT' A
#
# COMPACT_ATOMS: atom_id res chain seq x y z
N GLN A 1 -12.58 9.18 -2.64
CA GLN A 1 -12.16 8.14 -3.61
C GLN A 1 -10.78 7.63 -3.22
N TYR A 2 -10.51 6.35 -3.43
CA TYR A 2 -9.22 5.71 -3.13
C TYR A 2 -8.74 4.91 -4.35
N MET A 3 -7.44 4.88 -4.58
CA MET A 3 -6.80 4.08 -5.62
C MET A 3 -5.47 3.55 -5.12
N VAL A 4 -5.16 2.29 -5.45
CA VAL A 4 -3.90 1.64 -5.09
C VAL A 4 -3.25 1.11 -6.37
N LEU A 5 -1.96 1.37 -6.51
CA LEU A 5 -1.12 0.94 -7.62
C LEU A 5 -0.07 -0.01 -7.06
N VAL A 6 -0.05 -1.24 -7.58
CA VAL A 6 0.92 -2.27 -7.22
C VAL A 6 1.36 -2.99 -8.51
N PRO A 7 2.64 -3.39 -8.63
CA PRO A 7 3.07 -4.23 -9.74
C PRO A 7 2.30 -5.54 -9.78
N SER A 8 2.00 -6.01 -11.00
CA SER A 8 1.36 -7.32 -11.21
C SER A 8 2.31 -8.50 -10.98
N LEU A 9 3.62 -8.25 -11.04
CA LEU A 9 4.68 -9.22 -10.79
C LEU A 9 5.64 -8.62 -9.77
N LEU A 10 5.89 -9.35 -8.68
CA LEU A 10 6.81 -8.97 -7.62
C LEU A 10 8.02 -9.89 -7.65
N HIS A 11 9.22 -9.32 -7.60
CA HIS A 11 10.47 -10.10 -7.55
C HIS A 11 10.95 -10.23 -6.11
N SER A 12 11.19 -11.47 -5.68
CA SER A 12 11.71 -11.73 -4.33
C SER A 12 13.16 -11.25 -4.21
N GLY A 13 13.48 -10.59 -3.09
CA GLY A 13 14.82 -10.08 -2.81
C GLY A 13 15.14 -8.71 -3.43
N THR A 14 14.18 -8.11 -4.13
CA THR A 14 14.28 -6.73 -4.64
C THR A 14 13.25 -5.84 -3.97
N SER A 15 13.56 -4.54 -3.84
CA SER A 15 12.61 -3.59 -3.31
C SER A 15 11.54 -3.25 -4.34
N GLU A 16 10.31 -3.60 -4.03
CA GLU A 16 9.11 -3.30 -4.82
C GLU A 16 8.42 -2.06 -4.27
N LYS A 17 7.59 -1.40 -5.08
CA LYS A 17 6.87 -0.18 -4.66
C LYS A 17 5.37 -0.31 -4.86
N ALA A 18 4.60 0.11 -3.86
CA ALA A 18 3.15 0.31 -3.98
C ALA A 18 2.83 1.77 -3.72
N CYS A 19 1.92 2.35 -4.49
CA CYS A 19 1.46 3.72 -4.32
C CYS A 19 -0.03 3.76 -3.99
N VAL A 20 -0.40 4.66 -3.09
CA VAL A 20 -1.77 4.90 -2.66
C VAL A 20 -2.12 6.34 -3.00
N LEU A 21 -3.26 6.52 -3.65
CA LEU A 21 -3.89 7.81 -3.90
C LEU A 21 -5.18 7.89 -3.10
N LEU A 22 -5.29 8.91 -2.27
CA LEU A 22 -6.52 9.24 -1.55
C LEU A 22 -6.95 10.63 -1.96
N SER A 23 -8.21 10.80 -2.34
CA SER A 23 -8.73 12.09 -2.79
C SER A 23 -10.14 12.31 -2.28
N ASN A 24 -10.46 13.56 -1.96
CA ASN A 24 -11.79 13.96 -1.48
C ASN A 24 -12.21 13.22 -0.19
N LEU A 25 -11.28 13.05 0.74
CA LEU A 25 -11.59 12.54 2.07
C LEU A 25 -11.92 13.71 3.01
N ASN A 26 -13.00 13.58 3.76
CA ASN A 26 -13.38 14.56 4.78
C ASN A 26 -12.70 14.27 6.13
N GLU A 27 -12.14 13.07 6.29
CA GLU A 27 -11.52 12.58 7.52
C GLU A 27 -10.17 11.91 7.19
N THR A 28 -9.27 11.86 8.18
CA THR A 28 -8.01 11.12 8.08
C THR A 28 -8.29 9.62 8.13
N VAL A 29 -7.66 8.86 7.24
CA VAL A 29 -7.83 7.39 7.18
C VAL A 29 -6.50 6.68 7.33
N THR A 30 -6.55 5.47 7.90
CA THR A 30 -5.41 4.56 7.96
C THR A 30 -5.56 3.51 6.87
N VAL A 31 -4.52 3.32 6.07
CA VAL A 31 -4.49 2.32 5.00
C VAL A 31 -3.47 1.23 5.36
N SER A 32 -3.91 -0.01 5.30
CA SER A 32 -3.09 -1.20 5.54
C SER A 32 -3.11 -2.10 4.30
N VAL A 33 -1.95 -2.62 3.90
CA VAL A 33 -1.81 -3.48 2.73
C VAL A 33 -1.06 -4.76 3.12
N SER A 34 -1.78 -5.87 3.10
CA SER A 34 -1.24 -7.21 3.32
C SER A 34 -1.05 -7.95 1.99
N LEU A 35 -0.03 -8.81 1.91
CA LEU A 35 0.08 -9.81 0.85
C LEU A 35 -0.23 -11.18 1.46
N GLU A 36 -1.34 -11.73 1.02
CA GLU A 36 -1.77 -13.06 1.47
C GLU A 36 -1.34 -14.08 0.41
N ALA A 37 -0.42 -14.97 0.80
CA ALA A 37 -0.05 -16.12 -0.01
C ALA A 37 -0.73 -17.38 0.54
N LEU A 38 -1.06 -18.33 -0.35
CA LEU A 38 -1.73 -19.60 -0.01
C LEU A 38 -1.05 -20.43 1.08
N ARG A 39 0.21 -20.14 1.43
CA ARG A 39 0.98 -20.83 2.48
C ARG A 39 1.35 -19.93 3.67
N GLU A 40 1.36 -18.61 3.51
CA GLU A 40 1.82 -17.67 4.54
C GLU A 40 1.12 -16.31 4.41
N ASN A 41 0.69 -15.74 5.55
CA ASN A 41 0.24 -14.36 5.64
C ASN A 41 1.46 -13.47 5.90
N ARG A 42 2.01 -12.84 4.87
CA ARG A 42 3.15 -11.93 5.01
C ARG A 42 2.65 -10.49 4.85
N SER A 43 2.62 -9.73 5.94
CA SER A 43 2.36 -8.30 5.86
C SER A 43 3.51 -7.62 5.10
N LEU A 44 3.19 -6.94 4.00
CA LEU A 44 4.19 -6.17 3.24
C LEU A 44 4.43 -4.81 3.87
N PHE A 45 3.38 -4.18 4.40
CA PHE A 45 3.46 -2.97 5.21
C PHE A 45 2.14 -2.72 5.97
N THR A 46 2.28 -2.29 7.22
CA THR A 46 1.18 -1.85 8.08
C THR A 46 1.31 -0.37 8.34
N ASP A 47 0.18 0.34 8.26
CA ASP A 47 -0.03 1.70 8.76
C ASP A 47 0.53 2.86 7.95
N LEU A 48 0.00 3.05 6.73
CA LEU A 48 -0.03 4.40 6.16
C LEU A 48 -1.12 5.23 6.81
N VAL A 49 -0.71 6.13 7.70
CA VAL A 49 -1.57 7.24 8.12
C VAL A 49 -1.55 8.28 7.01
N ALA A 50 -2.58 8.27 6.18
CA ALA A 50 -2.62 9.12 5.01
C ALA A 50 -3.56 10.31 5.25
N GLN A 51 -2.98 11.51 5.15
CA GLN A 51 -3.72 12.77 5.25
C GLN A 51 -4.50 13.04 3.94
N LYS A 52 -5.41 14.01 4.01
CA LYS A 52 -6.27 14.43 2.91
C LYS A 52 -5.46 14.77 1.65
N ASP A 53 -5.90 14.27 0.50
CA ASP A 53 -5.34 14.52 -0.84
C ASP A 53 -3.86 14.11 -1.01
N LEU A 54 -3.51 12.93 -0.48
CA LEU A 54 -2.16 12.38 -0.50
C LEU A 54 -1.98 11.35 -1.63
N PHE A 55 -0.90 11.53 -2.41
CA PHE A 55 -0.29 10.48 -3.21
C PHE A 55 1.00 10.04 -2.54
N HIS A 56 1.06 8.78 -2.09
CA HIS A 56 2.21 8.27 -1.33
C HIS A 56 2.63 6.90 -1.83
N CYS A 57 3.93 6.69 -1.97
CA CYS A 57 4.50 5.42 -2.38
C CYS A 57 5.37 4.83 -1.27
N ILE A 58 5.15 3.56 -0.97
CA ILE A 58 5.95 2.79 -0.02
C ILE A 58 6.77 1.77 -0.79
N SER A 59 8.01 1.59 -0.35
CA SER A 59 8.85 0.50 -0.83
C SER A 59 8.83 -0.64 0.19
N PHE A 60 8.68 -1.88 -0.28
CA PHE A 60 8.68 -3.10 0.52
C PHE A 60 9.61 -4.16 -0.08
N THR A 61 9.91 -5.22 0.67
CA THR A 61 10.87 -6.29 0.30
C THR A 61 10.38 -7.67 0.69
#